data_AF-A0A947F8L7-F1
#
_entry.id   AF-A0A947F8L7-F1
#
_cell.length_a   1.000
_cell.length_b   1.000
_cell.length_c   1.000
_cell.angle_alpha   90.00
_cell.angle_beta   90.00
_cell.angle_gamma   90.00
#
_symmetry.space_group_name_H-M   'P 1'
#
loop_
_entity.id
_entity.type
_entity.pdbx_description
1 polymer ?
#
loop_
_entity_poly.entity_id
_entity_poly.type
_entity_poly.pdbx_seq_one_letter_code
_entity_poly.pdbx_strand_id
1 'polypeptide(L)'
;MREIVERQAAMLIPLPIAPEFYVQLGALCDQHAAAIKASDMLSVVAANKEFHQVLYRLCGNTFLADVIDEMAKKSNLVRFTSSTDLTRLKQARDEHYLILEALRKENSKALADICVKHLQPSRLMYLERQGHLS
;
A
#
# COMPACT_ATOMS: atom_id res chain seq x y z
N MET A 1 6.19 5.71 -13.58
CA MET A 1 4.75 5.87 -13.83
C MET A 1 3.91 5.52 -12.59
N ARG A 2 3.99 4.30 -12.05
CA ARG A 2 3.18 3.87 -10.88
C ARG A 2 3.25 4.82 -9.68
N GLU A 3 4.46 5.19 -9.28
CA GLU A 3 4.72 6.15 -8.19
C GLU A 3 4.02 7.49 -8.39
N ILE A 4 4.02 8.04 -9.61
CA ILE A 4 3.39 9.33 -9.93
C ILE A 4 1.88 9.24 -9.70
N VAL A 5 1.27 8.15 -10.17
CA VAL A 5 -0.16 7.89 -10.09
C VAL A 5 -0.59 7.67 -8.63
N GLU A 6 0.16 6.86 -7.88
CA GLU A 6 -0.10 6.58 -6.46
C GLU A 6 0.10 7.81 -5.57
N ARG A 7 1.15 8.60 -5.86
CA ARG A 7 1.36 9.90 -5.19
C ARG A 7 0.19 10.84 -5.45
N GLN A 8 -0.26 10.93 -6.71
CA GLN A 8 -1.38 11.81 -7.06
C GLN A 8 -2.68 11.36 -6.41
N ALA A 9 -2.95 10.05 -6.37
CA ALA A 9 -4.12 9.52 -5.66
C ALA A 9 -4.06 9.88 -4.17
N ALA A 10 -2.92 9.70 -3.51
CA ALA A 10 -2.75 10.08 -2.10
C ALA A 10 -2.95 11.60 -1.86
N MET A 11 -2.49 12.46 -2.78
CA MET A 11 -2.71 13.91 -2.70
C MET A 11 -4.18 14.31 -2.83
N LEU A 12 -4.98 13.52 -3.54
CA LEU A 12 -6.40 13.78 -3.80
C LEU A 12 -7.34 13.23 -2.72
N ILE A 13 -6.82 12.45 -1.76
CA ILE A 13 -7.63 11.99 -0.62
C ILE A 13 -8.05 13.21 0.20
N PRO A 14 -9.35 13.43 0.43
CA PRO A 14 -9.83 14.47 1.33
C PRO A 14 -9.46 14.08 2.77
N LEU A 15 -8.77 14.99 3.47
CA LEU A 15 -8.30 14.79 4.84
C LEU A 15 -8.95 15.80 5.80
N PRO A 16 -9.27 15.38 7.04
CA PRO A 16 -9.19 14.01 7.55
C PRO A 16 -10.23 13.10 6.89
N ILE A 17 -9.93 11.81 6.79
CA ILE A 17 -10.90 10.84 6.23
C ILE A 17 -12.07 10.62 7.19
N ALA A 18 -13.19 10.14 6.66
CA ALA A 18 -14.36 9.83 7.48
C ALA A 18 -14.07 8.67 8.47
N PRO A 19 -14.65 8.69 9.70
CA PRO A 19 -14.34 7.71 10.74
C PRO A 19 -14.55 6.25 10.32
N GLU A 20 -15.56 5.97 9.50
CA GLU A 20 -15.86 4.64 8.98
C GLU A 20 -14.71 4.06 8.16
N PHE A 21 -14.06 4.88 7.32
CA PHE A 21 -12.91 4.47 6.53
C PHE A 21 -11.67 4.30 7.38
N TYR A 22 -11.50 5.13 8.42
CA TYR A 22 -10.41 4.97 9.38
C TYR A 22 -10.51 3.64 10.13
N VAL A 23 -11.71 3.28 10.61
CA VAL A 23 -11.96 2.00 11.27
C VAL A 23 -11.72 0.84 10.31
N GLN A 24 -12.20 0.92 9.07
CA GLN A 24 -11.99 -0.11 8.05
C GLN A 24 -10.49 -0.32 7.75
N LEU A 25 -9.74 0.75 7.49
CA LEU A 25 -8.31 0.67 7.22
C LEU A 25 -7.53 0.16 8.44
N GLY A 26 -7.94 0.54 9.66
CA GLY A 26 -7.38 -0.01 10.90
C GLY A 26 -7.55 -1.52 11.01
N ALA A 27 -8.75 -2.04 10.73
CA ALA A 27 -8.99 -3.48 10.72
C ALA A 27 -8.12 -4.22 9.69
N LEU A 28 -7.87 -3.62 8.53
CA LEU A 28 -6.97 -4.19 7.51
C LEU A 28 -5.50 -4.18 7.96
N CYS A 29 -5.05 -3.15 8.67
CA CYS A 29 -3.73 -3.13 9.31
C CYS A 29 -3.58 -4.27 10.33
N ASP A 30 -4.59 -4.49 11.17
CA ASP A 30 -4.61 -5.55 12.18
C ASP A 30 -4.60 -6.94 11.55
N GLN A 31 -5.42 -7.16 10.52
CA GLN A 31 -5.46 -8.41 9.75
C GLN A 31 -4.12 -8.71 9.10
N HIS A 32 -3.48 -7.71 8.47
CA HIS A 32 -2.16 -7.88 7.88
C HIS A 32 -1.10 -8.24 8.94
N ALA A 33 -1.12 -7.57 10.10
CA ALA A 33 -0.21 -7.86 11.21
C ALA A 33 -0.41 -9.28 11.78
N ALA A 34 -1.66 -9.72 11.94
CA ALA A 34 -2.01 -11.05 12.40
C ALA A 34 -1.56 -12.13 11.41
N ALA A 35 -1.76 -11.91 10.11
CA ALA A 35 -1.33 -12.83 9.05
C ALA A 35 0.21 -12.99 9.02
N ILE A 36 0.97 -11.90 9.20
CA ILE A 36 2.44 -11.96 9.33
C ILE A 36 2.83 -12.83 10.54
N LYS A 37 2.18 -12.61 11.69
CA LYS A 37 2.47 -13.38 12.92
C LYS A 37 2.17 -14.87 12.74
N ALA A 38 1.11 -15.20 12.01
CA ALA A 38 0.73 -16.58 11.68
C ALA A 38 1.54 -17.20 10.54
N SER A 39 2.38 -16.42 9.85
CA SER A 39 3.08 -16.83 8.62
C SER A 39 2.12 -17.31 7.50
N ASP A 40 0.89 -16.80 7.50
CA ASP A 40 -0.11 -17.06 6.47
C ASP A 40 0.08 -16.07 5.31
N MET A 41 0.94 -16.45 4.37
CA MET A 41 1.33 -15.59 3.26
C MET A 41 0.17 -15.24 2.32
N LEU A 42 -0.84 -16.11 2.20
CA LEU A 42 -2.03 -15.81 1.39
C LEU A 42 -2.81 -14.66 2.01
N SER A 43 -3.04 -14.72 3.32
CA SER A 43 -3.71 -13.66 4.07
C SER A 43 -2.88 -12.37 4.13
N VAL A 44 -1.55 -12.45 4.22
CA VAL A 44 -0.65 -11.28 4.16
C VAL A 44 -0.86 -10.51 2.85
N VAL A 45 -0.86 -11.22 1.72
CA VAL A 45 -1.03 -10.62 0.39
C VAL A 45 -2.44 -10.06 0.22
N ALA A 46 -3.47 -10.80 0.67
CA ALA A 46 -4.86 -10.38 0.57
C ALA A 46 -5.11 -9.07 1.35
N ALA A 47 -4.76 -9.03 2.64
CA ALA A 47 -4.94 -7.85 3.48
C ALA A 47 -4.14 -6.64 2.98
N ASN A 48 -2.90 -6.85 2.50
CA ASN A 48 -2.09 -5.79 1.90
C ASN A 48 -2.74 -5.21 0.64
N LYS A 49 -3.27 -6.07 -0.23
CA LYS A 49 -3.95 -5.64 -1.46
C LYS A 49 -5.20 -4.85 -1.13
N GLU A 50 -6.03 -5.38 -0.23
CA GLU A 50 -7.29 -4.74 0.16
C GLU A 50 -7.05 -3.38 0.82
N PHE A 51 -6.03 -3.26 1.70
CA PHE A 51 -5.62 -1.99 2.29
C PHE A 51 -5.37 -0.90 1.22
N HIS A 52 -4.55 -1.20 0.20
CA HIS A 52 -4.28 -0.23 -0.86
C HIS A 52 -5.51 0.09 -1.72
N GLN A 53 -6.35 -0.91 -1.99
CA GLN A 53 -7.59 -0.69 -2.76
C GLN A 53 -8.54 0.24 -2.03
N VAL A 54 -8.75 0.05 -0.73
CA VAL A 54 -9.56 0.95 0.10
C VAL A 54 -8.92 2.34 0.14
N LEU A 55 -7.62 2.42 0.46
CA LEU A 55 -6.89 3.68 0.56
C LEU A 55 -7.02 4.54 -0.71
N TYR A 56 -6.72 3.98 -1.87
CA TYR A 56 -6.71 4.75 -3.12
C TYR A 56 -8.11 5.05 -3.66
N ARG A 57 -9.13 4.27 -3.29
CA ARG A 57 -10.53 4.64 -3.59
C ARG A 57 -10.97 5.92 -2.88
N LEU A 58 -10.36 6.27 -1.74
CA LEU A 58 -10.67 7.51 -1.02
C LEU A 58 -10.31 8.78 -1.81
N CYS A 59 -9.51 8.69 -2.88
CA CYS A 59 -9.18 9.85 -3.71
C CYS A 59 -10.38 10.39 -4.52
N GLY A 60 -11.53 9.71 -4.50
CA GLY A 60 -12.74 10.12 -5.20
C GLY A 60 -12.70 9.94 -6.73
N ASN A 61 -11.55 9.55 -7.29
CA ASN A 61 -11.38 9.26 -8.71
C ASN A 61 -11.29 7.75 -8.93
N THR A 62 -12.42 7.14 -9.29
CA THR A 62 -12.53 5.69 -9.51
C THR A 62 -11.63 5.19 -10.62
N PHE A 63 -11.52 5.94 -11.73
CA PHE A 63 -10.62 5.61 -12.83
C PHE A 63 -9.16 5.56 -12.38
N LEU A 64 -8.72 6.54 -11.58
CA LEU A 64 -7.36 6.58 -11.05
C LEU A 64 -7.09 5.39 -10.12
N ALA A 65 -8.05 5.06 -9.25
CA ALA A 65 -7.95 3.92 -8.35
C ALA A 65 -7.88 2.58 -9.13
N ASP A 66 -8.66 2.43 -10.19
CA ASP A 66 -8.65 1.23 -11.03
C ASP A 66 -7.32 1.08 -11.79
N VAL A 67 -6.77 2.18 -12.32
CA VAL A 67 -5.43 2.18 -12.93
C VAL A 67 -4.36 1.73 -11.94
N ILE A 68 -4.41 2.21 -10.69
CA ILE A 68 -3.49 1.79 -9.64
C ILE A 68 -3.62 0.29 -9.35
N ASP A 69 -4.85 -0.23 -9.23
CA ASP A 69 -5.08 -1.65 -8.99
C ASP A 69 -4.55 -2.53 -10.13
N GLU A 70 -4.75 -2.13 -11.38
CA GLU A 70 -4.19 -2.82 -12.55
C GLU A 70 -2.66 -2.81 -12.58
N MET A 71 -2.03 -1.68 -12.24
CA MET A 71 -0.57 -1.60 -12.13
C MET A 71 -0.05 -2.48 -10.98
N ALA A 72 -0.77 -2.51 -9.85
CA ALA A 72 -0.43 -3.32 -8.70
C ALA A 72 -0.49 -4.83 -9.04
N LYS A 73 -1.53 -5.29 -9.74
CA LYS A 73 -1.66 -6.70 -10.21
C LYS A 73 -0.45 -7.13 -11.05
N LYS A 74 0.00 -6.29 -11.98
CA LYS A 74 1.18 -6.57 -12.83
C LYS A 74 2.48 -6.64 -12.01
N SER A 75 2.61 -5.84 -10.96
CA SER A 75 3.75 -5.92 -10.03
C SER A 75 3.68 -7.11 -9.06
N ASN A 76 2.48 -7.54 -8.66
CA ASN A 76 2.27 -8.60 -7.69
C ASN A 76 2.50 -10.01 -8.24
N LEU A 77 2.36 -10.21 -9.57
CA LEU A 77 2.76 -11.46 -10.24
C LEU A 77 4.25 -11.79 -10.01
N VAL A 78 5.06 -10.76 -9.74
CA VAL A 78 6.49 -10.88 -9.40
C VAL A 78 6.70 -11.22 -7.91
N ARG A 79 5.83 -10.75 -6.99
CA ARG A 79 5.98 -10.94 -5.53
C ARG A 79 5.83 -12.39 -5.07
N PHE A 80 5.05 -13.21 -5.79
CA PHE A 80 4.76 -14.60 -5.39
C PHE A 80 5.99 -15.52 -5.32
N THR A 81 7.13 -15.13 -5.91
CA THR A 81 8.36 -15.96 -5.89
C THR A 81 9.52 -15.36 -5.09
N SER A 82 9.36 -14.19 -4.45
CA SER A 82 10.35 -13.68 -3.50
C SER A 82 9.72 -12.72 -2.49
N SER A 83 9.45 -13.19 -1.28
CA SER A 83 9.69 -12.44 -0.04
C SER A 83 9.24 -13.25 1.18
N THR A 84 10.06 -14.24 1.51
CA THR A 84 10.13 -14.89 2.83
C THR A 84 10.87 -14.00 3.85
N ASP A 85 11.17 -12.74 3.50
CA ASP A 85 11.88 -11.80 4.37
C ASP A 85 10.91 -11.17 5.36
N LEU A 86 10.82 -11.80 6.54
CA LEU A 86 10.02 -11.35 7.67
C LEU A 86 10.34 -9.90 8.08
N THR A 87 11.56 -9.42 7.85
CA THR A 87 11.96 -8.03 8.17
C THR A 87 11.19 -7.05 7.29
N ARG A 88 11.13 -7.30 5.99
CA ARG A 88 10.37 -6.48 5.04
C ARG A 88 8.87 -6.50 5.31
N LEU A 89 8.33 -7.66 5.68
CA LEU A 89 6.92 -7.78 6.06
C LEU A 89 6.59 -6.94 7.29
N LYS A 90 7.43 -6.99 8.34
CA LYS A 90 7.26 -6.16 9.53
C LYS A 90 7.41 -4.67 9.23
N GLN A 91 8.34 -4.29 8.35
CA GLN A 91 8.47 -2.91 7.90
C GLN A 91 7.20 -2.43 7.19
N ALA A 92 6.68 -3.20 6.22
CA ALA A 92 5.45 -2.86 5.51
C ALA A 92 4.26 -2.71 6.46
N ARG A 93 4.14 -3.61 7.45
CA ARG A 93 3.15 -3.49 8.53
C ARG A 93 3.27 -2.15 9.28
N ASP A 94 4.48 -1.79 9.71
CA ASP A 94 4.68 -0.56 10.48
C ASP A 94 4.40 0.69 9.63
N GLU A 95 4.75 0.65 8.34
CA GLU A 95 4.42 1.70 7.38
C GLU A 95 2.91 1.84 7.14
N HIS A 96 2.13 0.75 7.13
CA HIS A 96 0.67 0.84 7.05
C HIS A 96 0.05 1.60 8.23
N TYR A 97 0.56 1.39 9.45
CA TYR A 97 0.11 2.17 10.61
C TYR A 97 0.51 3.64 10.48
N LEU A 98 1.70 3.96 9.94
CA LEU A 98 2.09 5.35 9.68
C LEU A 98 1.18 6.04 8.66
N ILE A 99 0.76 5.32 7.61
CA ILE A 99 -0.22 5.80 6.63
C ILE A 99 -1.56 6.05 7.33
N LEU A 100 -2.05 5.09 8.12
CA LEU A 100 -3.29 5.21 8.86
C LEU A 100 -3.30 6.45 9.75
N GLU A 101 -2.21 6.70 10.48
CA GLU A 101 -2.04 7.88 11.31
C GLU A 101 -2.01 9.19 10.51
N ALA A 102 -1.45 9.18 9.31
CA ALA A 102 -1.44 10.35 8.43
C ALA A 102 -2.84 10.70 7.89
N LEU A 103 -3.74 9.72 7.75
CA LEU A 103 -5.11 9.94 7.26
C LEU A 103 -6.01 10.75 8.22
N ARG A 104 -5.58 10.93 9.48
CA ARG A 104 -6.26 11.80 10.46
C ARG A 104 -5.72 13.22 10.49
N LYS A 105 -4.69 13.53 9.71
CA LYS A 105 -3.99 14.82 9.72
C LYS A 105 -4.34 15.62 8.47
N GLU A 106 -4.38 16.94 8.57
CA GLU A 106 -4.66 17.84 7.45
C GLU A 106 -3.41 18.08 6.57
N ASN A 107 -2.67 17.03 6.24
CA ASN A 107 -1.42 17.15 5.47
C ASN A 107 -1.30 16.07 4.38
N SER A 108 -1.94 16.33 3.23
CA SER A 108 -1.91 15.44 2.08
C SER A 108 -0.50 15.24 1.50
N LYS A 109 0.39 16.23 1.63
CA LYS A 109 1.79 16.08 1.19
C LYS A 109 2.53 15.05 2.04
N ALA A 110 2.39 15.13 3.36
CA ALA A 110 3.00 14.15 4.27
C ALA A 110 2.45 12.73 4.01
N LEU A 111 1.13 12.59 3.81
CA LEU A 111 0.52 11.32 3.41
C LEU A 111 1.13 10.79 2.11
N ALA A 112 1.18 11.61 1.06
CA ALA A 112 1.72 11.22 -0.23
C ALA A 112 3.19 10.80 -0.13
N ASP A 113 4.01 11.52 0.64
CA ASP A 113 5.43 11.20 0.83
C ASP A 113 5.61 9.86 1.58
N ILE A 114 4.76 9.55 2.57
CA ILE A 114 4.76 8.25 3.27
C ILE A 114 4.36 7.13 2.31
N CYS A 115 3.27 7.31 1.54
CA CYS A 115 2.82 6.33 0.55
C CYS A 115 3.90 6.02 -0.48
N VAL A 116 4.57 7.05 -1.02
CA VAL A 116 5.66 6.88 -1.98
C VAL A 116 6.81 6.08 -1.37
N LYS A 117 7.24 6.41 -0.14
CA LYS A 117 8.31 5.70 0.56
C LYS A 117 7.98 4.21 0.76
N HIS A 118 6.76 3.93 1.22
CA HIS A 118 6.27 2.57 1.44
C HIS A 118 6.30 1.70 0.16
N LEU A 119 6.07 2.31 -1.01
CA LEU A 119 6.02 1.61 -2.29
C LEU A 119 7.41 1.38 -2.94
N GLN A 120 8.45 2.13 -2.52
CA GLN A 120 9.79 2.04 -3.10
C GLN A 120 10.39 0.62 -3.04
N PRO A 121 10.35 -0.12 -1.90
CA PRO A 121 10.90 -1.47 -1.84
C PRO A 121 10.28 -2.40 -2.87
N SER A 122 8.95 -2.32 -3.05
CA SER A 122 8.22 -3.12 -4.04
C SER A 122 8.62 -2.80 -5.47
N ARG A 123 8.87 -1.52 -5.75
CA ARG A 123 9.33 -1.04 -7.06
C ARG A 123 10.73 -1.54 -7.40
N LEU A 124 11.68 -1.45 -6.45
CA LEU A 124 13.05 -1.90 -6.66
C LEU A 124 13.09 -3.40 -6.98
N MET A 125 12.35 -4.21 -6.21
CA MET A 125 12.23 -5.64 -6.47
C MET A 125 11.65 -5.93 -7.86
N TYR A 126 10.65 -5.19 -8.31
CA TYR A 126 10.10 -5.34 -9.66
C TYR A 126 11.13 -5.01 -10.75
N LEU A 127 11.95 -3.97 -10.57
CA LEU A 127 12.98 -3.57 -11.54
C LEU A 127 14.15 -4.55 -11.63
N GLU A 128 14.63 -5.04 -10.48
CA GLU A 128 15.68 -6.07 -10.40
C GLU A 128 15.26 -7.31 -11.19
N ARG A 129 14.01 -7.74 -11.03
CA ARG A 129 13.43 -8.90 -11.71
C ARG A 129 13.30 -8.74 -13.22
N GLN A 130 13.12 -7.51 -13.70
CA GLN A 130 13.04 -7.22 -15.14
C GLN A 130 14.41 -6.99 -15.79
N GLY A 131 15.53 -7.16 -15.06
CA GLY A 131 16.88 -6.99 -15.60
C GLY A 131 17.25 -5.54 -15.92
N HIS A 132 16.44 -4.57 -15.51
CA HIS A 132 16.69 -3.14 -15.76
C HIS A 132 17.65 -2.49 -14.76
N LEU A 133 18.12 -3.25 -13.78
CA LEU A 133 19.21 -2.93 -12.86
C LEU A 133 20.18 -4.12 -12.90
N SER A 134 20.98 -4.17 -13.97
CA SER A 134 22.13 -5.07 -14.11
C SER A 134 23.36 -4.23 -14.44
#